data_AF-G4ZVA3-F1
#
_entry.id   AF-G4ZVA3-F1
#
_cell.length_a   1.000
_cell.length_b   1.000
_cell.length_c   1.000
_cell.angle_alpha   90.00
_cell.angle_beta   90.00
_cell.angle_gamma   90.00
#
_symmetry.space_group_name_H-M   'P 1'
#
loop_
_entity.id
_entity.type
_entity.pdbx_description
1 polymer ?
#
loop_
_entity_poly.entity_id
_entity_poly.type
_entity_poly.pdbx_seq_one_letter_code
_entity_poly.pdbx_strand_id
1 'polypeptide(L)'
;MNKALRSKQLLDAWKKLQLSYYGGKYSIHRLLALETYAQSTSLVHGLLVCIWTPLPMAALVFLFESLPLCDPKDGWQANYGFWIRVAIVVFVIAQTSTGEAVYFIDNFNISSRQLTSLSGGIAVIFTACAMAISAGTIFPIPFLILVLTPVYNIIHIILFRVILGAQMLRQLFAQRKQLIQYTNFLHAQIMMMFVYPIYEVLFRFVEGSNFQLPVILLLPSGSVHRDLILEVESVMLGTISNTC
;
A
#
# COMPACT_ATOMS: atom_id res chain seq x y z
N MET A 1 -41.16 -12.01 14.28
CA MET A 1 -40.04 -12.65 14.99
C MET A 1 -38.71 -12.66 14.19
N ASN A 2 -38.72 -12.70 12.85
CA ASN A 2 -37.49 -12.75 12.01
C ASN A 2 -36.65 -11.45 11.89
N LYS A 3 -37.25 -10.26 11.97
CA LYS A 3 -36.50 -8.98 11.84
C LYS A 3 -35.54 -8.72 13.01
N ALA A 4 -35.95 -9.07 14.23
CA ALA A 4 -35.14 -8.87 15.44
C ALA A 4 -33.91 -9.79 15.47
N LEU A 5 -34.05 -11.03 14.97
CA LEU A 5 -32.94 -11.98 14.86
C LEU A 5 -31.91 -11.51 13.82
N ARG A 6 -32.38 -11.02 12.67
CA ARG A 6 -31.52 -10.49 11.59
C ARG A 6 -30.81 -9.20 12.00
N SER A 7 -31.48 -8.34 12.76
CA SER A 7 -30.88 -7.14 13.35
C SER A 7 -29.77 -7.51 14.34
N LYS A 8 -29.99 -8.50 15.22
CA LYS A 8 -28.95 -8.98 16.13
C LYS A 8 -27.76 -9.60 15.38
N GLN A 9 -28.01 -10.38 14.34
CA GLN A 9 -26.94 -10.95 13.50
C GLN A 9 -26.15 -9.88 12.74
N LEU A 10 -26.82 -8.84 12.23
CA LEU A 10 -26.17 -7.70 11.60
C LEU A 10 -25.38 -6.87 12.61
N LEU A 11 -25.93 -6.67 13.81
CA LEU A 11 -25.25 -5.95 14.89
C LEU A 11 -24.02 -6.73 15.37
N ASP A 12 -24.10 -8.04 15.47
CA ASP A 12 -22.97 -8.90 15.84
C ASP A 12 -21.93 -8.98 14.71
N ALA A 13 -22.36 -9.03 13.46
CA ALA A 13 -21.46 -8.93 12.31
C ALA A 13 -20.78 -7.56 12.24
N TRP A 14 -21.52 -6.48 12.50
CA TRP A 14 -21.00 -5.11 12.58
C TRP A 14 -20.01 -4.94 13.73
N LYS A 15 -20.33 -5.44 14.93
CA LYS A 15 -19.42 -5.44 16.08
C LYS A 15 -18.17 -6.27 15.83
N LYS A 16 -18.29 -7.38 15.09
CA LYS A 16 -17.14 -8.17 14.62
C LYS A 16 -16.34 -7.46 13.51
N LEU A 17 -16.93 -6.54 12.76
CA LEU A 17 -16.21 -5.73 11.78
C LEU A 17 -15.53 -4.50 12.41
N GLN A 18 -16.02 -4.05 13.57
CA GLN A 18 -15.35 -2.99 14.32
C GLN A 18 -14.00 -3.50 14.87
N LEU A 19 -12.92 -3.01 14.27
CA LEU A 19 -11.52 -3.22 14.67
C LEU A 19 -11.27 -2.98 16.16
N SER A 20 -12.07 -2.12 16.81
CA SER A 20 -12.00 -1.83 18.24
C SER A 20 -12.31 -3.04 19.14
N TYR A 21 -13.05 -4.03 18.63
CA TYR A 21 -13.49 -5.20 19.42
C TYR A 21 -12.69 -6.47 19.11
N TYR A 22 -11.97 -6.53 17.98
CA TYR A 22 -11.39 -7.75 17.43
C TYR A 22 -10.15 -8.29 18.15
N GLY A 23 -9.88 -7.87 19.39
CA GLY A 23 -8.75 -8.51 20.06
C GLY A 23 -8.53 -8.31 21.53
N GLY A 24 -9.23 -7.46 22.30
CA GLY A 24 -8.85 -7.22 23.72
C GLY A 24 -7.37 -6.85 23.94
N LYS A 25 -6.63 -6.63 22.84
CA LYS A 25 -5.19 -6.38 22.70
C LYS A 25 -4.93 -4.95 22.25
N TYR A 26 -5.97 -4.22 21.85
CA TYR A 26 -5.94 -2.77 21.93
C TYR A 26 -5.99 -2.43 23.41
N SER A 27 -4.81 -2.34 24.01
CA SER A 27 -4.64 -2.00 25.40
C SER A 27 -5.43 -0.73 25.70
N ILE A 28 -6.29 -0.78 26.73
CA ILE A 28 -7.01 0.37 27.27
C ILE A 28 -6.04 1.54 27.52
N HIS A 29 -4.75 1.25 27.78
CA HIS A 29 -3.71 2.27 27.86
C HIS A 29 -3.49 3.06 26.56
N ARG A 30 -3.61 2.48 25.36
CA ARG A 30 -3.44 3.25 24.11
C ARG A 30 -4.60 4.23 23.91
N LEU A 31 -5.80 3.83 24.32
CA LEU A 31 -7.01 4.65 24.23
C LEU A 31 -6.99 5.77 25.29
N LEU A 32 -6.62 5.43 26.54
CA LEU A 32 -6.38 6.41 27.61
C LEU A 32 -5.21 7.35 27.31
N ALA A 33 -4.13 6.86 26.69
CA ALA A 33 -3.00 7.69 26.29
C ALA A 33 -3.38 8.67 25.17
N LEU A 34 -4.22 8.24 24.21
CA LEU A 34 -4.75 9.12 23.17
C LEU A 34 -5.69 10.17 23.76
N GLU A 35 -6.54 9.79 24.72
CA GLU A 35 -7.42 10.72 25.44
C GLU A 35 -6.61 11.73 26.27
N THR A 36 -5.59 11.26 26.99
CA THR A 36 -4.68 12.11 27.76
C THR A 36 -3.90 13.06 26.84
N TYR A 37 -3.45 12.58 25.68
CA TYR A 37 -2.79 13.40 24.66
C TYR A 37 -3.75 14.46 24.09
N ALA A 38 -4.99 14.09 23.78
CA ALA A 38 -6.01 15.01 23.27
C ALA A 38 -6.42 16.08 24.30
N GLN A 39 -6.41 15.76 25.60
CA GLN A 39 -6.74 16.71 26.66
C GLN A 39 -5.56 17.62 27.04
N SER A 40 -4.33 17.15 26.94
CA SER A 40 -3.12 17.91 27.33
C SER A 40 -2.54 18.75 26.19
N THR A 41 -2.88 18.45 24.94
CA THR A 41 -2.29 19.06 23.76
C THR A 41 -3.27 20.02 23.08
N SER A 42 -2.80 21.21 22.69
CA SER A 42 -3.65 22.16 21.94
C SER A 42 -4.12 21.57 20.60
N LEU A 43 -5.35 21.90 20.20
CA LEU A 43 -5.94 21.47 18.91
C LEU A 43 -5.05 21.83 17.72
N VAL A 44 -4.32 22.95 17.80
CA VAL A 44 -3.36 23.39 16.77
C VAL A 44 -2.22 22.41 16.58
N HIS A 45 -1.69 21.85 17.68
CA HIS A 45 -0.63 20.85 17.60
C HIS A 45 -1.16 19.52 17.03
N GLY A 46 -2.37 19.10 17.41
CA GLY A 46 -3.01 17.92 16.82
C GLY A 46 -3.22 18.07 15.30
N LEU A 47 -3.71 19.22 14.85
CA LEU A 47 -3.86 19.54 13.43
C LEU A 47 -2.52 19.58 12.71
N LEU A 48 -1.50 20.21 13.32
CA LEU A 48 -0.14 20.20 12.78
C LEU A 48 0.37 18.76 12.60
N VAL A 49 0.28 17.90 13.61
CA VAL A 49 0.71 16.51 13.49
C VAL A 49 -0.01 15.81 12.34
N CYS A 50 -1.33 15.97 12.23
CA CYS A 50 -2.12 15.40 11.12
C CYS A 50 -1.70 15.91 9.74
N ILE A 51 -1.27 17.17 9.61
CA ILE A 51 -0.77 17.75 8.35
C ILE A 51 0.68 17.32 8.06
N TRP A 52 1.51 17.24 9.10
CA TRP A 52 2.91 16.84 8.98
C TRP A 52 3.09 15.34 8.75
N THR A 53 2.13 14.50 9.14
CA THR A 53 2.23 13.04 8.93
C THR A 53 2.22 12.65 7.43
N PRO A 54 1.34 13.19 6.57
CA PRO A 54 1.35 12.87 5.14
C PRO A 54 2.44 13.61 4.35
N LEU A 55 3.00 14.69 4.88
CA LEU A 55 3.92 15.58 4.15
C LEU A 55 5.23 14.89 3.71
N PRO A 56 5.91 14.08 4.55
CA PRO A 56 7.07 13.28 4.14
C PRO A 56 6.72 12.28 3.03
N MET A 57 5.54 11.64 3.11
CA MET A 57 5.09 10.72 2.08
C MET A 57 4.84 11.44 0.76
N ALA A 58 4.15 12.60 0.80
CA ALA A 58 3.91 13.42 -0.37
C ALA A 58 5.21 13.90 -1.01
N ALA A 59 6.17 14.40 -0.22
CA ALA A 59 7.48 14.82 -0.70
C ALA A 59 8.24 13.69 -1.40
N LEU A 60 8.19 12.47 -0.85
CA LEU A 60 8.78 11.29 -1.50
C LEU A 60 8.10 10.98 -2.84
N VAL A 61 6.76 11.03 -2.89
CA VAL A 61 6.01 10.82 -4.14
C VAL A 61 6.39 11.86 -5.19
N PHE A 62 6.46 13.15 -4.85
CA PHE A 62 6.89 14.20 -5.78
C PHE A 62 8.33 14.00 -6.25
N LEU A 63 9.23 13.58 -5.36
CA LEU A 63 10.60 13.27 -5.72
C LEU A 63 10.64 12.09 -6.71
N PHE A 64 9.81 11.06 -6.53
CA PHE A 64 9.68 9.97 -7.49
C PHE A 64 9.11 10.45 -8.83
N GLU A 65 8.07 11.29 -8.80
CA GLU A 65 7.44 11.82 -10.02
C GLU A 65 8.35 12.74 -10.82
N SER A 66 9.36 13.35 -10.18
CA SER A 66 10.34 14.19 -10.86
C SER A 66 11.35 13.41 -11.73
N LEU A 67 11.46 12.08 -11.58
CA LEU A 67 12.35 11.27 -12.40
C LEU A 67 11.82 11.21 -13.84
N PRO A 68 12.56 11.64 -14.87
CA PRO A 68 12.05 11.71 -16.22
C PRO A 68 11.60 10.33 -16.71
N LEU A 69 10.36 10.26 -17.20
CA LEU A 69 9.82 9.12 -17.92
C LEU A 69 10.01 9.40 -19.41
N CYS A 70 10.76 8.57 -20.12
CA CYS A 70 10.90 8.65 -21.58
C CYS A 70 9.61 8.15 -22.24
N ASP A 71 9.47 8.33 -23.56
CA ASP A 71 8.31 7.78 -24.28
C ASP A 71 8.31 6.25 -24.09
N PRO A 72 7.20 5.65 -23.63
CA PRO A 72 7.12 4.21 -23.49
C PRO A 72 7.34 3.45 -24.81
N LYS A 73 7.19 4.12 -25.96
CA LYS A 73 7.46 3.55 -27.30
C LYS A 73 8.95 3.28 -27.54
N ASP A 74 9.85 3.96 -26.82
CA ASP A 74 11.30 3.75 -26.91
C ASP A 74 11.73 2.43 -26.26
N GLY A 75 10.79 1.71 -25.64
CA GLY A 75 10.98 0.38 -25.10
C GLY A 75 11.64 0.38 -23.72
N TRP A 76 11.82 -0.83 -23.18
CA TRP A 76 12.25 -1.02 -21.80
C TRP A 76 13.69 -0.55 -21.52
N GLN A 77 14.58 -0.57 -22.52
CA GLN A 77 16.00 -0.20 -22.35
C GLN A 77 16.20 1.32 -22.24
N ALA A 78 15.39 2.11 -22.95
CA ALA A 78 15.47 3.57 -22.91
C ALA A 78 14.91 4.16 -21.60
N ASN A 79 14.09 3.39 -20.88
CA ASN A 79 13.32 3.84 -19.73
C ASN A 79 13.99 3.49 -18.38
N TYR A 80 15.22 3.94 -18.16
CA TYR A 80 15.95 3.67 -16.91
C TYR A 80 15.28 4.30 -15.67
N GLY A 81 14.68 5.49 -15.83
CA GLY A 81 13.96 6.18 -14.74
C GLY A 81 12.78 5.36 -14.20
N PHE A 82 12.06 4.66 -15.09
CA PHE A 82 10.99 3.74 -14.72
C PHE A 82 11.51 2.61 -13.83
N TRP A 83 12.63 1.97 -14.20
CA TRP A 83 13.20 0.86 -13.42
C TRP A 83 13.73 1.30 -12.06
N ILE A 84 14.29 2.51 -11.96
CA ILE A 84 14.70 3.10 -10.67
C ILE A 84 13.49 3.28 -9.77
N ARG A 85 12.40 3.86 -10.28
CA ARG A 85 11.14 4.00 -9.52
C ARG A 85 10.63 2.63 -9.04
N VAL A 86 10.60 1.64 -9.92
CA VAL A 86 10.17 0.26 -9.58
C VAL A 86 11.04 -0.32 -8.47
N ALA A 87 12.36 -0.21 -8.58
CA ALA A 87 13.28 -0.74 -7.57
C ALA A 87 13.05 -0.11 -6.20
N ILE A 88 12.84 1.22 -6.14
CA ILE A 88 12.61 1.91 -4.87
C ILE A 88 11.25 1.55 -4.26
N VAL A 89 10.19 1.49 -5.07
CA VAL A 89 8.87 1.07 -4.61
C VAL A 89 8.91 -0.35 -4.04
N VAL A 90 9.57 -1.28 -4.74
CA VAL A 90 9.71 -2.67 -4.30
C VAL A 90 10.55 -2.76 -3.02
N PHE A 91 11.60 -1.95 -2.89
CA PHE A 91 12.40 -1.86 -1.66
C PHE A 91 11.53 -1.44 -0.47
N VAL A 92 10.72 -0.38 -0.64
CA VAL A 92 9.82 0.11 0.42
C VAL A 92 8.79 -0.94 0.79
N ILE A 93 8.15 -1.60 -0.19
CA ILE A 93 7.17 -2.67 0.04
C ILE A 93 7.79 -3.85 0.79
N ALA A 94 9.00 -4.27 0.42
CA ALA A 94 9.71 -5.34 1.12
C ALA A 94 10.05 -4.94 2.56
N GLN A 95 10.53 -3.70 2.75
CA GLN A 95 10.88 -3.17 4.06
C GLN A 95 9.66 -3.11 4.99
N THR A 96 8.52 -2.60 4.50
CA THR A 96 7.30 -2.48 5.29
C THR A 96 6.69 -3.83 5.56
N SER A 97 6.52 -4.68 4.55
CA SER A 97 5.92 -6.02 4.75
C SER A 97 6.70 -6.87 5.75
N THR A 98 8.02 -7.01 5.57
CA THR A 98 8.84 -7.77 6.52
C THR A 98 8.94 -7.09 7.89
N GLY A 99 8.94 -5.75 7.95
CA GLY A 99 8.93 -5.01 9.21
C GLY A 99 7.63 -5.20 10.00
N GLU A 100 6.48 -5.24 9.31
CA GLU A 100 5.17 -5.49 9.90
C GLU A 100 5.08 -6.90 10.49
N ALA A 101 5.74 -7.89 9.88
CA ALA A 101 5.76 -9.26 10.39
C ALA A 101 6.26 -9.37 11.85
N VAL A 102 7.19 -8.50 12.27
CA VAL A 102 7.71 -8.44 13.66
C VAL A 102 6.61 -8.07 14.67
N TYR A 103 5.60 -7.31 14.26
CA TYR A 103 4.50 -6.91 15.14
C TYR A 103 3.39 -7.96 15.26
N PHE A 104 3.27 -8.84 14.27
CA PHE A 104 2.22 -9.88 14.24
C PHE A 104 2.69 -11.22 14.80
N ILE A 105 4.00 -11.48 14.84
CA ILE A 105 4.57 -12.80 15.11
C ILE A 105 5.43 -12.74 16.38
N ASP A 106 5.04 -13.50 17.39
CA ASP A 106 5.72 -13.49 18.70
C ASP A 106 7.09 -14.18 18.60
N ASN A 107 8.11 -13.59 19.23
CA ASN A 107 9.51 -14.02 19.19
C ASN A 107 10.18 -13.93 17.80
N PHE A 108 9.62 -13.13 16.90
CA PHE A 108 10.22 -12.87 15.60
C PHE A 108 11.09 -11.62 15.66
N ASN A 109 12.41 -11.78 15.74
CA ASN A 109 13.34 -10.66 15.79
C ASN A 109 14.23 -10.65 14.54
N ILE A 110 14.19 -9.56 13.80
CA ILE A 110 15.01 -9.32 12.61
C ILE A 110 15.92 -8.13 12.88
N SER A 111 17.22 -8.31 12.65
CA SER A 111 18.15 -7.18 12.72
C SER A 111 17.88 -6.19 11.58
N SER A 112 17.95 -4.89 11.85
CA SER A 112 17.75 -3.85 10.82
C SER A 112 18.67 -4.04 9.60
N ARG A 113 19.88 -4.58 9.81
CA ARG A 113 20.82 -4.91 8.71
C ARG A 113 20.32 -6.06 7.83
N GLN A 114 19.74 -7.09 8.45
CA GLN A 114 19.15 -8.22 7.73
C GLN A 114 17.90 -7.77 6.95
N LEU A 115 17.08 -6.91 7.56
CA LEU A 115 15.92 -6.33 6.92
C LEU A 115 16.30 -5.50 5.69
N THR A 116 17.26 -4.57 5.80
CA THR A 116 17.70 -3.76 4.66
C THR A 116 18.39 -4.59 3.58
N SER A 117 19.17 -5.61 3.96
CA SER A 117 19.81 -6.53 3.01
C SER A 117 18.78 -7.36 2.25
N LEU A 118 17.77 -7.88 2.95
CA LEU A 118 16.65 -8.61 2.35
C LEU A 118 15.88 -7.72 1.38
N SER A 119 15.44 -6.54 1.82
CA SER A 119 14.68 -5.59 0.99
C SER A 119 15.48 -5.15 -0.24
N GLY A 120 16.78 -4.88 -0.08
CA GLY A 120 17.68 -4.52 -1.17
C GLY A 120 17.84 -5.66 -2.19
N GLY A 121 18.04 -6.89 -1.71
CA GLY A 121 18.12 -8.07 -2.58
C GLY A 121 16.83 -8.33 -3.36
N ILE A 122 15.67 -8.18 -2.69
CA ILE A 122 14.36 -8.33 -3.34
C ILE A 122 14.18 -7.26 -4.43
N ALA A 123 14.48 -6.00 -4.12
CA ALA A 123 14.36 -4.90 -5.08
C ALA A 123 15.21 -5.13 -6.34
N VAL A 124 16.48 -5.54 -6.17
CA VAL A 124 17.38 -5.79 -7.31
C VAL A 124 16.90 -6.98 -8.14
N ILE A 125 16.64 -8.13 -7.51
CA ILE A 125 16.28 -9.36 -8.23
C ILE A 125 14.91 -9.20 -8.91
N PHE A 126 13.92 -8.61 -8.23
CA PHE A 126 12.62 -8.36 -8.81
C PHE A 126 12.70 -7.43 -10.02
N THR A 127 13.44 -6.33 -9.92
CA THR A 127 13.59 -5.37 -11.03
C THR A 127 14.29 -6.03 -12.22
N ALA A 128 15.32 -6.85 -11.97
CA ALA A 128 15.99 -7.63 -13.03
C ALA A 128 15.04 -8.64 -13.71
N CYS A 129 14.23 -9.37 -12.94
CA CYS A 129 13.21 -10.26 -13.49
C CYS A 129 12.15 -9.50 -14.30
N ALA A 130 11.69 -8.35 -13.80
CA ALA A 130 10.71 -7.51 -14.49
C ALA A 130 11.28 -6.95 -15.80
N MET A 131 12.56 -6.53 -15.81
CA MET A 131 13.27 -6.14 -17.03
C MET A 131 13.33 -7.30 -18.04
N ALA A 132 13.71 -8.50 -17.61
CA ALA A 132 13.78 -9.68 -18.47
C ALA A 132 12.41 -10.04 -19.07
N ILE A 133 11.34 -9.96 -18.28
CA ILE A 133 9.97 -10.20 -18.75
C ILE A 133 9.54 -9.11 -19.74
N SER A 134 9.86 -7.85 -19.45
CA SER A 134 9.55 -6.73 -20.36
C SER A 134 10.29 -6.81 -21.70
N ALA A 135 11.45 -7.48 -21.74
CA ALA A 135 12.17 -7.72 -22.98
C ALA A 135 11.45 -8.71 -23.91
N GLY A 136 10.65 -9.62 -23.36
CA GLY A 136 9.87 -10.60 -24.13
C GLY A 136 8.38 -10.25 -24.29
N THR A 137 7.92 -9.14 -23.72
CA THR A 137 6.51 -8.74 -23.70
C THR A 137 6.33 -7.28 -24.13
N ILE A 138 5.09 -6.80 -24.20
CA ILE A 138 4.78 -5.41 -24.54
C ILE A 138 5.17 -4.51 -23.36
N PHE A 139 5.97 -3.48 -23.63
CA PHE A 139 6.34 -2.45 -22.66
C PHE A 139 5.46 -1.20 -22.84
N PRO A 140 4.98 -0.56 -21.76
CA PRO A 140 5.09 -0.95 -20.36
C PRO A 140 4.05 -2.00 -19.96
N ILE A 141 4.40 -2.87 -19.00
CA ILE A 141 3.49 -3.92 -18.51
C ILE A 141 2.36 -3.24 -17.70
N PRO A 142 1.08 -3.40 -18.09
CA PRO A 142 -0.03 -2.82 -17.35
C PRO A 142 -0.11 -3.44 -15.96
N PHE A 143 -0.28 -2.59 -14.94
CA PHE A 143 -0.35 -3.03 -13.54
C PHE A 143 0.83 -3.92 -13.11
N LEU A 144 2.06 -3.58 -13.53
CA LEU A 144 3.31 -4.31 -13.27
C LEU A 144 3.35 -5.00 -11.89
N ILE A 145 3.15 -4.23 -10.81
CA ILE A 145 3.24 -4.74 -9.44
C ILE A 145 2.21 -5.85 -9.17
N LEU A 146 0.97 -5.71 -9.66
CA LEU A 146 -0.08 -6.72 -9.51
C LEU A 146 0.23 -7.96 -10.34
N VAL A 147 0.59 -7.78 -11.61
CA VAL A 147 0.90 -8.89 -12.53
C VAL A 147 2.10 -9.71 -12.03
N LEU A 148 3.12 -9.05 -11.47
CA LEU A 148 4.35 -9.66 -10.99
C LEU A 148 4.32 -9.98 -9.49
N THR A 149 3.20 -9.77 -8.79
CA THR A 149 3.01 -10.17 -7.39
C THR A 149 3.42 -11.63 -7.10
N PRO A 150 3.07 -12.65 -7.92
CA PRO A 150 3.54 -14.02 -7.66
C PRO A 150 5.07 -14.14 -7.73
N VAL A 151 5.71 -13.44 -8.67
CA VAL A 151 7.17 -13.40 -8.81
C VAL A 151 7.81 -12.77 -7.58
N TYR A 152 7.26 -11.65 -7.11
CA TYR A 152 7.68 -11.00 -5.87
C TYR A 152 7.61 -11.96 -4.67
N ASN A 153 6.49 -12.67 -4.48
CA ASN A 153 6.33 -13.60 -3.37
C ASN A 153 7.36 -14.74 -3.39
N ILE A 154 7.64 -15.30 -4.57
CA ILE A 154 8.66 -16.37 -4.73
C ILE A 154 10.04 -15.84 -4.34
N ILE A 155 10.44 -14.68 -4.87
CA ILE A 155 11.72 -14.04 -4.57
C ILE A 155 11.84 -13.75 -3.07
N HIS A 156 10.77 -13.21 -2.47
CA HIS A 156 10.72 -12.89 -1.04
C HIS A 156 10.94 -14.15 -0.20
N ILE A 157 10.24 -15.26 -0.47
CA ILE A 157 10.40 -16.52 0.27
C ILE A 157 11.83 -17.08 0.13
N ILE A 158 12.40 -17.03 -1.09
CA ILE A 158 13.75 -17.54 -1.35
C ILE A 158 14.79 -16.72 -0.60
N LEU A 159 14.78 -15.38 -0.74
CA LEU A 159 15.75 -14.52 -0.08
C LEU A 159 15.58 -14.51 1.43
N PHE A 160 14.34 -14.59 1.92
CA PHE A 160 14.05 -14.77 3.33
C PHE A 160 14.75 -16.02 3.86
N ARG A 161 14.59 -17.16 3.17
CA ARG A 161 15.24 -18.42 3.54
C ARG A 161 16.77 -18.32 3.51
N VAL A 162 17.34 -17.62 2.55
CA VAL A 162 18.80 -17.48 2.38
C VAL A 162 19.41 -16.57 3.46
N ILE A 163 18.78 -15.45 3.78
CA ILE A 163 19.33 -14.43 4.69
C ILE A 163 19.02 -14.72 6.16
N LEU A 164 17.79 -15.13 6.46
CA LEU A 164 17.32 -15.39 7.84
C LEU A 164 17.39 -16.87 8.23
N GLY A 165 17.61 -17.75 7.24
CA GLY A 165 17.80 -19.18 7.45
C GLY A 165 16.50 -19.98 7.43
N ALA A 166 16.64 -21.27 7.10
CA ALA A 166 15.52 -22.21 7.02
C ALA A 166 14.86 -22.48 8.38
N GLN A 167 15.60 -22.33 9.49
CA GLN A 167 15.05 -22.52 10.84
C GLN A 167 14.02 -21.44 11.19
N MET A 168 14.33 -20.18 10.88
CA MET A 168 13.42 -19.05 11.09
C MET A 168 12.14 -19.20 10.27
N LEU A 169 12.28 -19.62 9.01
CA LEU A 169 11.13 -19.90 8.15
C LEU A 169 10.26 -21.05 8.68
N ARG A 170 10.85 -22.10 9.23
CA ARG A 170 10.08 -23.18 9.89
C ARG A 170 9.36 -22.70 11.14
N GLN A 171 9.97 -21.81 11.94
CA GLN A 171 9.33 -21.23 13.12
C GLN A 171 8.13 -20.36 12.74
N LEU A 172 8.26 -19.54 11.68
CA LEU A 172 7.14 -18.79 11.10
C LEU A 172 5.98 -19.71 10.71
N PHE A 173 6.28 -20.80 10.01
CA PHE A 173 5.27 -21.79 9.62
C PHE A 173 4.70 -22.60 10.80
N ALA A 174 5.45 -22.73 11.91
CA ALA A 174 4.95 -23.36 13.12
C ALA A 174 3.87 -22.48 13.80
N GLN A 175 4.00 -21.16 13.72
CA GLN A 175 3.04 -20.19 14.27
C GLN A 175 1.89 -19.87 13.29
N ARG A 176 1.22 -20.91 12.76
CA ARG A 176 0.22 -20.77 11.69
C ARG A 176 -0.88 -19.74 11.97
N LYS A 177 -1.36 -19.63 13.20
CA LYS A 177 -2.43 -18.67 13.55
C LYS A 177 -2.00 -17.22 13.34
N GLN A 178 -0.79 -16.86 13.77
CA GLN A 178 -0.23 -15.51 13.61
C GLN A 178 0.13 -15.24 12.15
N LEU A 179 0.69 -16.24 11.46
CA LEU A 179 0.97 -16.14 10.03
C LEU A 179 -0.29 -15.89 9.20
N ILE A 180 -1.42 -16.54 9.53
CA ILE A 180 -2.71 -16.29 8.86
C ILE A 180 -3.19 -14.86 9.11
N GLN A 181 -3.05 -14.33 10.33
CA GLN A 181 -3.43 -12.95 10.63
C GLN A 181 -2.59 -11.94 9.86
N TYR A 182 -1.27 -12.12 9.85
CA TYR A 182 -0.36 -11.32 9.04
C TYR A 182 -0.68 -11.43 7.54
N THR A 183 -0.91 -12.64 7.05
CA THR A 183 -1.27 -12.88 5.64
C THR A 183 -2.58 -12.18 5.28
N ASN A 184 -3.61 -12.27 6.13
CA ASN A 184 -4.87 -11.57 5.90
C ASN A 184 -4.70 -10.05 5.87
N PHE A 185 -3.81 -9.51 6.72
CA PHE A 185 -3.48 -8.09 6.72
C PHE A 185 -2.80 -7.66 5.42
N LEU A 186 -1.81 -8.43 4.93
CA LEU A 186 -1.19 -8.17 3.63
C LEU A 186 -2.19 -8.27 2.47
N HIS A 187 -3.07 -9.26 2.48
CA HIS A 187 -4.12 -9.38 1.47
C HIS A 187 -5.05 -8.16 1.50
N ALA A 188 -5.43 -7.67 2.68
CA ALA A 188 -6.22 -6.45 2.80
C ALA A 188 -5.51 -5.22 2.19
N GLN A 189 -4.19 -5.08 2.41
CA GLN A 189 -3.40 -4.02 1.77
C GLN A 189 -3.37 -4.15 0.25
N ILE A 190 -3.14 -5.36 -0.27
CA ILE A 190 -3.11 -5.62 -1.72
C ILE A 190 -4.49 -5.33 -2.34
N MET A 191 -5.58 -5.68 -1.66
CA MET A 191 -6.94 -5.37 -2.13
C MET A 191 -7.18 -3.87 -2.32
N MET A 192 -6.54 -3.01 -1.52
CA MET A 192 -6.61 -1.55 -1.73
C MET A 192 -5.98 -1.12 -3.06
N MET A 193 -4.97 -1.84 -3.54
CA MET A 193 -4.31 -1.55 -4.82
C MET A 193 -5.21 -1.90 -6.03
N PHE A 194 -6.10 -2.88 -5.89
CA PHE A 194 -7.07 -3.26 -6.93
C PHE A 194 -8.20 -2.25 -7.13
N VAL A 195 -8.41 -1.35 -6.17
CA VAL A 195 -9.48 -0.35 -6.21
C VAL A 195 -9.38 0.50 -7.47
N TYR A 196 -8.18 1.02 -7.78
CA TYR A 196 -7.97 1.87 -8.96
C TYR A 196 -8.23 1.16 -10.31
N PRO A 197 -7.62 -0.01 -10.61
CA PRO A 197 -7.92 -0.75 -11.83
C PRO A 197 -9.40 -1.09 -11.99
N ILE A 198 -10.08 -1.45 -10.89
CA ILE A 198 -11.51 -1.76 -10.92
C ILE A 198 -12.31 -0.51 -11.27
N TYR A 199 -11.97 0.64 -10.69
CA TYR A 199 -12.59 1.92 -11.05
C TYR A 199 -12.33 2.31 -12.50
N GLU A 200 -11.11 2.13 -13.01
CA GLU A 200 -10.77 2.44 -14.40
C GLU A 200 -11.60 1.59 -15.38
N VAL A 201 -11.71 0.29 -15.11
CA VAL A 201 -12.53 -0.64 -15.91
C VAL A 201 -14.00 -0.23 -15.83
N LEU A 202 -14.52 0.05 -14.62
CA LEU A 202 -15.90 0.47 -14.42
C LEU A 202 -16.20 1.78 -15.16
N PHE A 203 -15.26 2.74 -15.13
CA PHE A 203 -15.40 4.01 -15.82
C PHE A 203 -15.47 3.82 -17.33
N ARG A 204 -14.56 3.02 -17.91
CA ARG A 204 -14.57 2.68 -19.34
C ARG A 204 -15.84 1.96 -19.78
N PHE A 205 -16.42 1.11 -18.93
CA PHE A 205 -17.69 0.43 -19.22
C PHE A 205 -18.91 1.36 -19.17
N VAL A 206 -18.82 2.42 -18.37
CA VAL A 206 -19.91 3.37 -18.14
C VAL A 206 -19.80 4.59 -19.07
N GLU A 207 -18.65 4.76 -19.73
CA GLU A 207 -18.36 5.80 -20.70
C GLU A 207 -19.40 5.82 -21.84
N GLY A 208 -20.18 6.90 -21.93
CA GLY A 208 -21.30 7.04 -22.88
C GLY A 208 -22.69 6.65 -22.35
N SER A 209 -22.83 6.28 -21.07
CA SER A 209 -24.13 5.99 -20.42
C SER A 209 -24.51 7.04 -19.37
N ASN A 210 -25.81 7.13 -19.04
CA ASN A 210 -26.34 8.04 -17.99
C ASN A 210 -25.80 7.77 -16.58
N PHE A 211 -24.99 6.72 -16.39
CA PHE A 211 -24.40 6.34 -15.11
C PHE A 211 -22.96 6.88 -14.90
N GLN A 212 -22.41 7.67 -15.83
CA GLN A 212 -21.08 8.29 -15.66
C GLN A 212 -21.02 9.18 -14.42
N LEU A 213 -22.05 10.00 -14.18
CA LEU A 213 -22.10 10.93 -13.05
C LEU A 213 -22.10 10.21 -11.68
N PRO A 214 -22.91 9.16 -11.44
CA PRO A 214 -22.81 8.35 -10.23
C PRO A 214 -21.46 7.68 -10.00
N VAL A 215 -20.78 7.21 -11.05
CA VAL A 215 -19.45 6.56 -10.94
C VAL A 215 -18.36 7.58 -10.62
N ILE A 216 -18.39 8.75 -11.25
CA ILE A 216 -17.53 9.89 -10.92
C ILE A 216 -17.80 10.40 -9.50
N LEU A 217 -19.06 10.34 -9.04
CA LEU A 217 -19.50 10.69 -7.69
C LEU A 217 -19.33 9.54 -6.65
N LEU A 218 -18.84 8.37 -7.06
CA LEU A 218 -18.40 7.32 -6.14
C LEU A 218 -16.93 7.49 -5.71
N LEU A 219 -16.10 8.12 -6.56
CA LEU A 219 -14.75 8.58 -6.20
C LEU A 219 -14.66 9.61 -5.02
N PRO A 220 -15.57 10.59 -4.82
CA PRO A 220 -15.65 11.48 -3.65
C PRO A 220 -16.26 10.78 -2.44
N SER A 221 -17.00 9.69 -2.67
CA SER A 221 -17.54 8.75 -1.69
C SER A 221 -16.65 8.49 -0.48
N GLY A 222 -15.39 8.18 -0.80
CA GLY A 222 -14.32 7.92 0.16
C GLY A 222 -13.28 9.03 0.26
N SER A 223 -13.49 10.18 -0.38
CA SER A 223 -12.50 11.25 -0.50
C SER A 223 -12.94 12.52 0.23
N VAL A 224 -12.79 12.51 1.56
CA VAL A 224 -12.46 13.74 2.32
C VAL A 224 -11.02 14.21 1.98
N HIS A 225 -10.33 13.52 1.07
CA HIS A 225 -9.00 13.85 0.54
C HIS A 225 -9.02 14.71 -0.74
N ARG A 226 -10.19 15.06 -1.26
CA ARG A 226 -10.30 15.68 -2.59
C ARG A 226 -10.08 17.20 -2.62
N ASP A 227 -10.27 17.88 -1.49
CA ASP A 227 -9.98 19.32 -1.40
C ASP A 227 -8.48 19.61 -1.59
N LEU A 228 -7.60 18.68 -1.19
CA LEU A 228 -6.16 18.83 -1.37
C LEU A 228 -5.70 18.59 -2.82
N ILE A 229 -6.42 17.74 -3.58
CA ILE A 229 -6.06 17.40 -4.96
C ILE A 229 -6.51 18.50 -5.93
N LEU A 230 -7.66 19.13 -5.69
CA LEU A 230 -8.16 20.23 -6.52
C LEU A 230 -7.38 21.54 -6.30
N GLU A 231 -6.88 21.78 -5.08
CA GLU A 231 -5.98 22.91 -4.81
C GLU A 231 -4.65 22.74 -5.56
N VAL A 232 -4.11 21.51 -5.62
CA VAL A 232 -2.86 21.20 -6.34
C VAL A 232 -3.05 21.24 -7.86
N GLU A 233 -4.19 20.81 -8.39
CA GLU A 233 -4.48 20.86 -9.83
C GLU A 233 -4.68 22.32 -10.32
N SER A 234 -5.26 23.19 -9.49
CA SER A 234 -5.40 24.62 -9.82
C SER A 234 -4.06 25.37 -9.80
N VAL A 235 -3.12 24.98 -8.92
CA VAL A 235 -1.75 25.50 -8.90
C VAL A 235 -0.91 24.96 -10.07
N MET A 236 -1.13 23.71 -10.48
CA MET A 236 -0.46 23.09 -11.64
C MET A 236 -0.91 23.71 -12.97
N LEU A 237 -2.20 23.95 -13.18
CA LEU A 237 -2.71 24.56 -14.42
C LEU A 237 -2.35 26.04 -14.56
N GLY A 238 -2.13 26.75 -13.45
CA GLY A 238 -1.63 28.13 -13.47
C GLY A 238 -0.15 28.28 -13.86
N THR A 239 0.63 27.20 -13.78
CA THR A 239 2.09 27.23 -14.01
C THR A 239 2.52 26.67 -15.38
N ILE A 240 1.61 25.99 -16.10
CA ILE A 240 1.86 25.39 -17.43
C ILE A 240 1.40 26.33 -18.57
N SER A 241 1.40 27.65 -18.37
CA SER A 241 1.27 28.62 -19.48
C SER A 241 2.60 29.26 -19.88
N ASN A 242 3.71 28.98 -19.21
CA ASN A 242 5.03 29.51 -19.56
C ASN A 242 6.11 28.45 -19.32
N THR A 243 6.26 27.53 -20.28
CA THR A 243 7.53 26.91 -20.77
C THR A 243 7.23 25.54 -21.38
N CYS A 244 6.83 25.55 -22.64
CA CYS A 244 7.26 24.70 -23.78
C CYS A 244 6.21 24.84 -24.89
#